data_AF-A0A377KAB5-F1
#
_entry.id   AF-A0A377KAB5-F1
#
_cell.length_a   1.000
_cell.length_b   1.000
_cell.length_c   1.000
_cell.angle_alpha   90.00
_cell.angle_beta   90.00
_cell.angle_gamma   90.00
#
_symmetry.space_group_name_H-M   'P 1'
#
loop_
_entity.id
_entity.type
_entity.pdbx_description
1 polymer ?
#
loop_
_entity_poly.entity_id
_entity_poly.type
_entity_poly.pdbx_seq_one_letter_code
_entity_poly.pdbx_strand_id
1 'polypeptide(L)'
;MSPSYDAAAWNRLAKCYRDTLPGVALYAWLQAEQRQPNAWQHRAVAYQAYQVEDYATALAAWQKISLHDMSNEDLLAAANTAQAAGNGAARDRWLQQAEQRGLGNNALYWWLHAQRYIPGQPELALNDLTRSINITPSANAYVARATIYRQRHNIPAAVSDLRAALELEPNNSNTQAALGYALWDSGDIAQSREMLEQAHKGLPDDPALIRQLAYVNQRLDDMPATQHYARLVIDDIDNQALITPLTPEQNQQRFNFRRLHEEVGRRWTFSFDSSIGLRSGAMSTANNNVGGAAPGKSYRSYGQLEAEYRLGRNMLLEGDLLSVYSRVFADTGENGVMMPVKNPMSGTGLRWKPLRDQIFFLAVEQQLPLNGQNGASDTMLRASASFFNGGKYSDEWHPNGSGWFAQNLYLDAAQYIR
;
A
#
# COMPACT_ATOMS: atom_id res chain seq x y z
N MET A 1 -6.21 -45.54 -16.65
CA MET A 1 -5.24 -46.44 -17.32
C MET A 1 -5.15 -47.76 -16.54
N SER A 2 -4.91 -48.88 -17.22
CA SER A 2 -4.99 -50.23 -16.64
C SER A 2 -3.97 -50.47 -15.50
N PRO A 3 -4.33 -51.21 -14.43
CA PRO A 3 -3.39 -51.68 -13.41
C PRO A 3 -2.22 -52.51 -13.96
N SER A 4 -2.37 -53.04 -15.18
CA SER A 4 -1.45 -53.98 -15.83
C SER A 4 -0.16 -53.35 -16.40
N TYR A 5 -0.02 -52.02 -16.39
CA TYR A 5 1.20 -51.39 -16.88
C TYR A 5 2.34 -51.51 -15.86
N ASP A 6 3.50 -51.96 -16.33
CA ASP A 6 4.72 -52.09 -15.54
C ASP A 6 5.41 -50.73 -15.31
N ALA A 7 6.45 -50.70 -14.48
CA ALA A 7 7.18 -49.48 -14.19
C ALA A 7 7.81 -48.86 -15.46
N ALA A 8 8.25 -49.69 -16.42
CA ALA A 8 8.85 -49.22 -17.66
C ALA A 8 7.84 -48.47 -18.55
N ALA A 9 6.60 -48.94 -18.66
CA ALA A 9 5.53 -48.27 -19.38
C ALA A 9 5.20 -46.91 -18.74
N TRP A 10 5.09 -46.86 -17.41
CA TRP A 10 4.88 -45.61 -16.67
C TRP A 10 6.05 -44.63 -16.83
N ASN A 11 7.29 -45.11 -16.80
CA ASN A 11 8.48 -44.29 -17.06
C ASN A 11 8.45 -43.63 -18.45
N ARG A 12 8.03 -44.37 -19.48
CA ARG A 12 7.91 -43.82 -20.84
C ARG A 12 6.84 -42.74 -20.89
N LEU A 13 5.69 -42.99 -20.27
CA LEU A 13 4.60 -42.02 -20.19
C LEU A 13 5.06 -40.73 -19.49
N ALA A 14 5.74 -40.88 -18.36
CA ALA A 14 6.26 -39.75 -17.59
C ALA A 14 7.25 -38.92 -18.41
N LYS A 15 8.17 -39.57 -19.12
CA LYS A 15 9.13 -38.88 -20.03
C LYS A 15 8.44 -38.15 -21.18
N CYS A 16 7.39 -38.72 -21.78
CA CYS A 16 6.65 -38.08 -22.87
C CYS A 16 5.96 -36.77 -22.42
N TYR A 17 5.47 -36.74 -21.19
CA TYR A 17 4.71 -35.60 -20.66
C TYR A 17 5.50 -34.66 -19.75
N ARG A 18 6.77 -34.97 -19.44
CA ARG A 18 7.62 -34.23 -18.51
C ARG A 18 7.57 -32.72 -18.75
N ASP A 19 7.70 -32.31 -20.01
CA ASP A 19 7.86 -30.90 -20.38
C ASP A 19 6.52 -30.25 -20.79
N THR A 20 5.49 -31.04 -21.14
CA THR A 20 4.21 -30.54 -21.69
C THR A 20 3.06 -30.58 -20.69
N LEU A 21 3.02 -31.60 -19.83
CA LEU A 21 1.99 -31.83 -18.81
C LEU A 21 2.66 -32.35 -17.53
N PRO A 22 3.41 -31.49 -16.81
CA PRO A 22 4.28 -31.92 -15.71
C PRO A 22 3.51 -32.57 -14.55
N GLY A 23 2.24 -32.20 -14.32
CA GLY A 23 1.38 -32.88 -13.35
C GLY A 23 1.01 -34.32 -13.74
N VAL A 24 0.77 -34.56 -15.04
CA VAL A 24 0.54 -35.93 -15.57
C VAL A 24 1.84 -36.73 -15.50
N ALA A 25 2.97 -36.10 -15.81
CA ALA A 25 4.27 -36.73 -15.67
C ALA A 25 4.57 -37.12 -14.21
N LEU A 26 4.25 -36.25 -13.24
CA LEU A 26 4.41 -36.55 -11.82
C LEU A 26 3.58 -37.77 -11.42
N TYR A 27 2.31 -37.80 -11.82
CA TYR A 27 1.46 -38.96 -11.57
C TYR A 27 2.06 -40.25 -12.15
N ALA A 28 2.55 -40.20 -13.38
CA ALA A 28 3.20 -41.35 -14.02
C ALA A 28 4.49 -41.78 -13.29
N TRP A 29 5.31 -40.85 -12.82
CA TRP A 29 6.49 -41.15 -12.00
C TRP A 29 6.11 -41.80 -10.67
N LEU A 30 5.07 -41.31 -9.99
CA LEU A 30 4.58 -41.93 -8.75
C LEU A 30 4.09 -43.37 -8.99
N GLN A 31 3.39 -43.62 -10.11
CA GLN A 31 2.97 -44.96 -10.48
C GLN A 31 4.15 -45.90 -10.78
N ALA A 32 5.22 -45.39 -11.38
CA ALA A 32 6.44 -46.15 -11.62
C ALA A 32 7.22 -46.43 -10.32
N GLU A 33 7.34 -45.44 -9.44
CA GLU A 33 7.96 -45.55 -8.12
C GLU A 33 7.27 -46.61 -7.25
N GLN A 34 5.93 -46.62 -7.22
CA GLN A 34 5.16 -47.60 -6.44
C GLN A 34 5.44 -49.05 -6.88
N ARG A 35 5.70 -49.27 -8.19
CA ARG A 35 5.93 -50.60 -8.77
C ARG A 35 7.37 -51.05 -8.65
N GLN A 36 8.31 -50.12 -8.70
CA GLN A 36 9.74 -50.43 -8.66
C GLN A 36 10.50 -49.36 -7.85
N PRO A 37 10.37 -49.33 -6.51
CA PRO A 37 11.01 -48.31 -5.69
C PRO A 37 12.54 -48.47 -5.74
N ASN A 38 13.23 -47.43 -6.19
CA ASN A 38 14.69 -47.35 -6.22
C ASN A 38 15.13 -45.88 -6.30
N ALA A 39 16.41 -45.61 -6.05
CA ALA A 39 16.97 -44.26 -6.06
C ALA A 39 16.68 -43.48 -7.36
N TRP A 40 16.65 -44.15 -8.52
CA TRP A 40 16.36 -43.51 -9.80
C TRP A 40 14.89 -43.05 -9.89
N GLN A 41 13.95 -43.88 -9.43
CA GLN A 41 12.53 -43.50 -9.37
C GLN A 41 12.28 -42.38 -8.37
N HIS A 42 12.86 -42.48 -7.17
CA HIS A 42 12.77 -41.43 -6.16
C HIS A 42 13.30 -40.09 -6.70
N ARG A 43 14.45 -40.10 -7.38
CA ARG A 43 15.03 -38.91 -8.03
C ARG A 43 14.08 -38.33 -9.08
N ALA A 44 13.49 -39.17 -9.92
CA ALA A 44 12.58 -38.73 -10.97
C ALA A 44 11.31 -38.08 -10.40
N VAL A 45 10.72 -38.68 -9.36
CA VAL A 45 9.61 -38.08 -8.60
C VAL A 45 10.04 -36.75 -8.00
N ALA A 46 11.21 -36.69 -7.37
CA ALA A 46 11.67 -35.49 -6.69
C ALA A 46 11.81 -34.27 -7.63
N TYR A 47 12.47 -34.46 -8.78
CA TYR A 47 12.60 -33.39 -9.77
C TYR A 47 11.25 -33.00 -10.40
N GLN A 48 10.40 -33.98 -10.74
CA GLN A 48 9.11 -33.66 -11.35
C GLN A 48 8.16 -32.97 -10.37
N ALA A 49 8.16 -33.39 -9.10
CA ALA A 49 7.36 -32.78 -8.04
C ALA A 49 7.79 -31.33 -7.78
N TYR A 50 9.10 -31.06 -7.79
CA TYR A 50 9.61 -29.69 -7.69
C TYR A 50 9.14 -28.81 -8.86
N GLN A 51 9.13 -29.33 -10.10
CA GLN A 51 8.68 -28.58 -11.28
C GLN A 51 7.20 -28.18 -11.24
N VAL A 52 6.35 -28.91 -10.51
CA VAL A 52 4.94 -28.57 -10.31
C VAL A 52 4.69 -27.87 -8.98
N GLU A 53 5.76 -27.44 -8.30
CA GLU A 53 5.73 -26.77 -7.00
C GLU A 53 5.12 -27.61 -5.86
N ASP A 54 5.04 -28.93 -6.03
CA ASP A 54 4.71 -29.87 -4.95
C ASP A 54 5.97 -30.19 -4.14
N TYR A 55 6.42 -29.18 -3.38
CA TYR A 55 7.65 -29.27 -2.59
C TYR A 55 7.58 -30.32 -1.48
N ALA A 56 6.38 -30.65 -0.99
CA ALA A 56 6.19 -31.68 0.02
C ALA A 56 6.47 -33.08 -0.56
N THR A 57 5.89 -33.41 -1.71
CA THR A 57 6.18 -34.67 -2.41
C THR A 57 7.63 -34.75 -2.85
N ALA A 58 8.18 -33.64 -3.37
CA ALA A 58 9.58 -33.57 -3.79
C ALA A 58 10.53 -33.84 -2.60
N LEU A 59 10.29 -33.20 -1.45
CA LEU A 59 11.09 -33.38 -0.25
C LEU A 59 11.03 -34.82 0.25
N ALA A 60 9.83 -35.41 0.30
CA ALA A 60 9.64 -36.79 0.72
C ALA A 60 10.38 -37.77 -0.21
N ALA A 61 10.38 -37.51 -1.52
CA ALA A 61 11.11 -38.34 -2.49
C ALA A 61 12.63 -38.24 -2.31
N TRP A 62 13.17 -37.03 -2.09
CA TRP A 62 14.60 -36.85 -1.77
C TRP A 62 15.03 -37.61 -0.51
N GLN A 63 14.19 -37.62 0.52
CA GLN A 63 14.47 -38.31 1.79
C GLN A 63 14.53 -39.85 1.67
N LYS A 64 13.97 -40.43 0.60
CA LYS A 64 14.05 -41.87 0.32
C LYS A 64 15.40 -42.27 -0.29
N ILE A 65 16.19 -41.32 -0.80
CA ILE A 65 17.48 -41.60 -1.43
C ILE A 65 18.58 -41.58 -0.36
N SER A 66 19.41 -42.63 -0.34
CA SER A 66 20.55 -42.68 0.58
C SER A 66 21.60 -41.63 0.19
N LEU A 67 22.33 -41.08 1.17
CA LEU A 67 23.40 -40.12 0.90
C LEU A 67 24.49 -40.69 -0.03
N HIS A 68 24.70 -42.02 -0.04
CA HIS A 68 25.65 -42.66 -0.93
C HIS A 68 25.19 -42.62 -2.40
N ASP A 69 23.90 -42.79 -2.64
CA ASP A 69 23.30 -42.83 -3.99
C ASP A 69 23.01 -41.44 -4.57
N MET A 70 23.06 -40.38 -3.74
CA MET A 70 22.88 -38.99 -4.17
C MET A 70 24.12 -38.45 -4.87
N SER A 71 23.92 -37.88 -6.06
CA SER A 71 24.95 -37.09 -6.75
C SER A 71 25.17 -35.74 -6.05
N ASN A 72 26.19 -34.99 -6.46
CA ASN A 72 26.42 -33.64 -5.96
C ASN A 72 25.30 -32.67 -6.35
N GLU A 73 24.72 -32.85 -7.54
CA GLU A 73 23.56 -32.10 -8.01
C GLU A 73 22.32 -32.46 -7.18
N ASP A 74 22.11 -33.74 -6.89
CA ASP A 74 21.00 -34.21 -6.04
C ASP A 74 21.05 -33.57 -4.65
N LEU A 75 22.24 -33.43 -4.05
CA LEU A 75 22.38 -32.80 -2.74
C LEU A 75 21.92 -31.34 -2.74
N LEU A 76 22.31 -30.56 -3.76
CA LEU A 76 21.92 -29.17 -3.86
C LEU A 76 20.45 -29.02 -4.28
N ALA A 77 19.94 -29.89 -5.15
CA ALA A 77 18.53 -29.92 -5.54
C ALA A 77 17.61 -30.29 -4.35
N ALA A 78 18.04 -31.26 -3.53
CA ALA A 78 17.34 -31.63 -2.30
C ALA A 78 17.38 -30.51 -1.27
N ALA A 79 18.53 -29.86 -1.07
CA ALA A 79 18.64 -28.69 -0.19
C ALA A 79 17.75 -27.53 -0.65
N ASN A 80 17.69 -27.26 -1.96
CA ASN A 80 16.80 -26.26 -2.54
C ASN A 80 15.32 -26.62 -2.37
N THR A 81 14.98 -27.89 -2.55
CA THR A 81 13.62 -28.40 -2.31
C THR A 81 13.23 -28.24 -0.84
N ALA A 82 14.13 -28.57 0.10
CA ALA A 82 13.91 -28.36 1.51
C ALA A 82 13.73 -26.88 1.86
N GLN A 83 14.50 -25.98 1.24
CA GLN A 83 14.31 -24.54 1.40
C GLN A 83 12.91 -24.11 0.95
N ALA A 84 12.47 -24.52 -0.25
CA ALA A 84 11.15 -24.20 -0.79
C ALA A 84 10.01 -24.81 0.06
N ALA A 85 10.21 -26.00 0.62
CA ALA A 85 9.28 -26.65 1.53
C ALA A 85 9.29 -26.07 2.96
N GLY A 86 10.12 -25.06 3.26
CA GLY A 86 10.26 -24.48 4.60
C GLY A 86 10.95 -25.38 5.62
N ASN A 87 11.61 -26.46 5.19
CA ASN A 87 12.31 -27.40 6.06
C ASN A 87 13.80 -27.05 6.19
N GLY A 88 14.11 -26.06 7.02
CA GLY A 88 15.49 -25.59 7.25
C GLY A 88 16.43 -26.67 7.78
N ALA A 89 15.93 -27.62 8.59
CA ALA A 89 16.74 -28.70 9.13
C ALA A 89 17.20 -29.69 8.05
N ALA A 90 16.31 -30.06 7.12
CA ALA A 90 16.66 -30.92 5.99
C ALA A 90 17.62 -30.21 5.03
N ARG A 91 17.39 -28.92 4.74
CA ARG A 91 18.30 -28.08 3.95
C ARG A 91 19.71 -28.10 4.55
N ASP A 92 19.83 -27.78 5.84
CA ASP A 92 21.14 -27.66 6.50
C ASP A 92 21.89 -29.00 6.55
N ARG A 93 21.17 -30.11 6.71
CA ARG A 93 21.76 -31.46 6.65
C ARG A 93 22.38 -31.76 5.28
N TRP A 94 21.67 -31.45 4.19
CA TRP A 94 22.20 -31.67 2.84
C TRP A 94 23.31 -30.69 2.49
N LEU A 95 23.25 -29.44 2.95
CA LEU A 95 24.34 -28.48 2.78
C LEU A 95 25.60 -28.91 3.54
N GLN A 96 25.47 -29.46 4.75
CA GLN A 96 26.61 -30.04 5.48
C GLN A 96 27.26 -31.17 4.68
N GLN A 97 26.46 -32.05 4.07
CA GLN A 97 26.99 -33.11 3.21
C GLN A 97 27.65 -32.57 1.94
N ALA A 98 27.08 -31.52 1.34
CA ALA A 98 27.64 -30.82 0.18
C ALA A 98 29.00 -30.20 0.50
N GLU A 99 29.14 -29.59 1.68
CA GLU A 99 30.40 -29.01 2.17
C GLU A 99 31.48 -30.09 2.35
N GLN A 100 31.15 -31.22 2.96
CA GLN A 100 32.06 -32.36 3.10
C GLN A 100 32.55 -32.91 1.75
N ARG A 101 31.74 -32.76 0.70
CA ARG A 101 32.10 -33.13 -0.69
C ARG A 101 32.82 -32.00 -1.46
N GLY A 102 33.14 -30.89 -0.79
CA GLY A 102 33.89 -29.79 -1.38
C GLY A 102 33.09 -28.90 -2.33
N LEU A 103 31.76 -28.83 -2.21
CA LEU A 103 30.90 -28.01 -3.09
C LEU A 103 30.90 -26.51 -2.77
N GLY A 104 31.87 -26.03 -2.00
CA GLY A 104 32.04 -24.61 -1.66
C GLY A 104 32.45 -23.71 -2.84
N ASN A 105 32.67 -24.27 -4.03
CA ASN A 105 32.86 -23.51 -5.28
C ASN A 105 31.55 -23.39 -6.10
N ASN A 106 30.41 -23.85 -5.56
CA ASN A 106 29.13 -23.78 -6.24
C ASN A 106 28.32 -22.55 -5.76
N ALA A 107 27.79 -21.76 -6.69
CA ALA A 107 27.00 -20.57 -6.35
C ALA A 107 25.70 -20.92 -5.60
N LEU A 108 24.98 -21.96 -6.04
CA LEU A 108 23.73 -22.40 -5.41
C LEU A 108 23.96 -22.86 -3.97
N TYR A 109 25.10 -23.50 -3.68
CA TYR A 109 25.47 -23.84 -2.31
C TYR A 109 25.50 -22.58 -1.42
N TRP A 110 26.22 -21.53 -1.83
CA TRP A 110 26.31 -20.30 -1.04
C TRP A 110 25.00 -19.55 -0.95
N TRP A 111 24.21 -19.52 -2.02
CA TRP A 111 22.87 -18.92 -1.99
C TRP A 111 21.95 -19.63 -0.98
N LEU A 112 21.96 -20.97 -0.96
CA LEU A 112 21.19 -21.78 0.00
C LEU A 112 21.73 -21.65 1.44
N HIS A 113 23.06 -21.62 1.59
CA HIS A 113 23.71 -21.44 2.89
C HIS A 113 23.33 -20.09 3.51
N ALA A 114 23.27 -19.02 2.70
CA ALA A 114 22.83 -17.70 3.14
C ALA A 114 21.40 -17.71 3.72
N GLN A 115 20.49 -18.54 3.19
CA GLN A 115 19.10 -18.62 3.64
C GLN A 115 18.97 -18.98 5.13
N ARG A 116 19.97 -19.68 5.68
CA ARG A 116 20.04 -19.99 7.11
C ARG A 116 20.20 -18.76 7.99
N TYR A 117 20.90 -17.75 7.48
CA TYR A 117 21.31 -16.58 8.24
C TYR A 117 20.40 -15.37 8.03
N ILE A 118 19.60 -15.33 6.96
CA ILE A 118 18.65 -14.23 6.69
C ILE A 118 17.78 -13.88 7.93
N PRO A 119 17.23 -14.84 8.70
CA PRO A 119 16.33 -14.50 9.80
C PRO A 119 16.98 -13.79 11.01
N GLY A 120 18.31 -13.81 11.16
CA GLY A 120 18.93 -13.27 12.38
C GLY A 120 20.43 -12.96 12.34
N GLN A 121 21.13 -13.26 11.25
CA GLN A 121 22.56 -13.04 11.08
C GLN A 121 22.85 -12.40 9.72
N PRO A 122 22.36 -11.16 9.46
CA PRO A 122 22.39 -10.55 8.13
C PRO A 122 23.82 -10.41 7.57
N GLU A 123 24.84 -10.20 8.39
CA GLU A 123 26.23 -10.08 7.91
C GLU A 123 26.76 -11.39 7.31
N LEU A 124 26.42 -12.54 7.92
CA LEU A 124 26.82 -13.85 7.38
C LEU A 124 26.08 -14.12 6.07
N ALA A 125 24.78 -13.83 6.02
CA ALA A 125 24.01 -13.94 4.79
C ALA A 125 24.57 -13.05 3.66
N LEU A 126 24.95 -11.80 3.96
CA LEU A 126 25.56 -10.89 2.98
C LEU A 126 26.90 -11.43 2.45
N ASN A 127 27.74 -12.03 3.31
CA ASN A 127 29.00 -12.65 2.90
C ASN A 127 28.74 -13.82 1.94
N ASP A 128 27.85 -14.72 2.32
CA ASP A 128 27.50 -15.90 1.52
C ASP A 128 26.86 -15.52 0.19
N LEU A 129 25.93 -14.56 0.18
CA LEU A 129 25.33 -14.04 -1.06
C LEU A 129 26.38 -13.39 -1.96
N THR A 130 27.35 -12.67 -1.37
CA THR A 130 28.46 -12.09 -2.14
C THR A 130 29.34 -13.18 -2.76
N ARG A 131 29.64 -14.26 -2.02
CA ARG A 131 30.35 -15.43 -2.58
C ARG A 131 29.55 -16.07 -3.71
N SER A 132 28.25 -16.28 -3.53
CA SER A 132 27.36 -16.80 -4.56
C SER A 132 27.44 -15.97 -5.83
N ILE A 133 27.26 -14.65 -5.71
CA ILE A 133 27.28 -13.71 -6.84
C ILE A 133 28.65 -13.69 -7.53
N ASN A 134 29.76 -13.75 -6.77
CA ASN A 134 31.11 -13.77 -7.34
C ASN A 134 31.42 -15.07 -8.11
N ILE A 135 30.81 -16.20 -7.72
CA ILE A 135 30.97 -17.47 -8.44
C ILE A 135 30.10 -17.47 -9.70
N THR A 136 28.82 -17.17 -9.56
CA THR A 136 27.87 -17.08 -10.68
C THR A 136 26.75 -16.11 -10.31
N PRO A 137 26.69 -14.92 -10.95
CA PRO A 137 25.60 -13.97 -10.74
C PRO A 137 24.24 -14.60 -11.06
N SER A 138 23.25 -14.37 -10.19
CA SER A 138 21.88 -14.83 -10.39
C SER A 138 20.90 -13.80 -9.84
N ALA A 139 19.73 -13.67 -10.47
CA ALA A 139 18.70 -12.74 -10.03
C ALA A 139 18.30 -13.01 -8.57
N ASN A 140 18.09 -14.28 -8.22
CA ASN A 140 17.73 -14.70 -6.85
C ASN A 140 18.78 -14.31 -5.79
N ALA A 141 20.07 -14.34 -6.11
CA ALA A 141 21.11 -13.93 -5.17
C ALA A 141 21.14 -12.41 -4.99
N TYR A 142 21.01 -11.65 -6.08
CA TYR A 142 20.88 -10.20 -6.02
C TYR A 142 19.63 -9.76 -5.24
N VAL A 143 18.46 -10.34 -5.52
CA VAL A 143 17.21 -10.03 -4.81
C VAL A 143 17.31 -10.33 -3.32
N ALA A 144 17.87 -11.48 -2.95
CA ALA A 144 18.07 -11.84 -1.55
C ALA A 144 18.99 -10.83 -0.83
N ARG A 145 20.08 -10.41 -1.49
CA ARG A 145 21.04 -9.45 -0.93
C ARG A 145 20.43 -8.05 -0.81
N ALA A 146 19.72 -7.61 -1.85
CA ALA A 146 18.98 -6.36 -1.85
C ALA A 146 17.92 -6.29 -0.75
N THR A 147 17.23 -7.40 -0.48
CA THR A 147 16.24 -7.47 0.61
C THR A 147 16.88 -7.18 1.95
N ILE A 148 18.05 -7.77 2.22
CA ILE A 148 18.82 -7.50 3.45
C ILE A 148 19.27 -6.04 3.48
N TYR A 149 19.79 -5.52 2.36
CA TYR A 149 20.21 -4.11 2.29
C TYR A 149 19.07 -3.15 2.57
N ARG A 150 17.89 -3.39 2.01
CA ARG A 150 16.69 -2.57 2.24
C ARG A 150 16.23 -2.62 3.69
N GLN A 151 16.18 -3.81 4.31
CA GLN A 151 15.87 -3.97 5.74
C GLN A 151 16.85 -3.23 6.66
N ARG A 152 18.11 -3.08 6.23
CA ARG A 152 19.14 -2.34 6.98
C ARG A 152 19.26 -0.88 6.53
N HIS A 153 18.27 -0.36 5.80
CA HIS A 153 18.23 1.01 5.27
C HIS A 153 19.41 1.39 4.36
N ASN A 154 20.15 0.42 3.82
CA ASN A 154 21.11 0.65 2.75
C ASN A 154 20.39 0.62 1.38
N ILE A 155 19.53 1.62 1.18
CA ILE A 155 18.68 1.72 0.00
C ILE A 155 19.48 1.78 -1.32
N PRO A 156 20.62 2.53 -1.41
CA PRO A 156 21.40 2.57 -2.64
C PRO A 156 21.93 1.20 -3.08
N ALA A 157 22.41 0.38 -2.12
CA ALA A 157 22.89 -0.97 -2.43
C ALA A 157 21.73 -1.89 -2.85
N ALA A 158 20.56 -1.76 -2.21
CA ALA A 158 19.37 -2.53 -2.60
C ALA A 158 18.92 -2.21 -4.03
N VAL A 159 18.83 -0.92 -4.40
CA VAL A 159 18.47 -0.50 -5.76
C VAL A 159 19.48 -1.01 -6.78
N SER A 160 20.78 -0.93 -6.48
CA SER A 160 21.83 -1.44 -7.36
C SER A 160 21.69 -2.94 -7.63
N ASP A 161 21.51 -3.74 -6.58
CA ASP A 161 21.35 -5.19 -6.72
C ASP A 161 20.07 -5.56 -7.46
N LEU A 162 18.96 -4.86 -7.20
CA LEU A 162 17.69 -5.12 -7.88
C LEU A 162 17.74 -4.76 -9.36
N ARG A 163 18.46 -3.72 -9.75
CA ARG A 163 18.73 -3.43 -11.16
C ARG A 163 19.57 -4.53 -11.81
N ALA A 164 20.62 -5.00 -11.15
CA ALA A 164 21.42 -6.13 -11.65
C ALA A 164 20.59 -7.42 -11.78
N ALA A 165 19.64 -7.65 -10.87
CA ALA A 165 18.70 -8.77 -10.98
C ALA A 165 17.80 -8.65 -12.22
N LEU A 166 17.29 -7.45 -12.53
CA LEU A 166 16.47 -7.20 -13.72
C LEU A 166 17.28 -7.21 -15.03
N GLU A 167 18.59 -6.96 -15.00
CA GLU A 167 19.45 -7.18 -16.17
C GLU A 167 19.50 -8.67 -16.56
N LEU A 168 19.43 -9.57 -15.57
CA LEU A 168 19.40 -11.02 -15.78
C LEU A 168 18.00 -11.52 -16.13
N GLU A 169 16.97 -10.99 -15.46
CA GLU A 169 15.57 -11.38 -15.64
C GLU A 169 14.65 -10.15 -15.81
N PRO A 170 14.59 -9.54 -17.01
CA PRO A 170 13.89 -8.25 -17.22
C PRO A 170 12.39 -8.27 -16.93
N ASN A 171 11.76 -9.44 -17.04
CA ASN A 171 10.31 -9.61 -16.93
C ASN A 171 9.88 -10.23 -15.58
N ASN A 172 10.78 -10.30 -14.59
CA ASN A 172 10.45 -10.87 -13.29
C ASN A 172 9.63 -9.86 -12.45
N SER A 173 8.31 -10.05 -12.37
CA SER A 173 7.40 -9.14 -11.66
C SER A 173 7.70 -9.00 -10.16
N ASN A 174 8.18 -10.04 -9.50
CA ASN A 174 8.58 -9.96 -8.09
C ASN A 174 9.80 -9.04 -7.90
N THR A 175 10.76 -9.11 -8.82
CA THR A 175 11.95 -8.25 -8.80
C THR A 175 11.60 -6.81 -9.16
N GLN A 176 10.70 -6.60 -10.12
CA GLN A 176 10.14 -5.28 -10.44
C GLN A 176 9.44 -4.66 -9.22
N ALA A 177 8.62 -5.45 -8.51
CA ALA A 177 7.96 -4.98 -7.27
C ALA A 177 9.00 -4.62 -6.20
N ALA A 178 9.98 -5.49 -5.96
CA ALA A 178 11.05 -5.24 -5.00
C ALA A 178 11.84 -3.95 -5.33
N LEU A 179 12.15 -3.71 -6.61
CA LEU A 179 12.78 -2.47 -7.06
C LEU A 179 11.85 -1.26 -6.85
N GLY A 180 10.57 -1.39 -7.18
CA GLY A 180 9.57 -0.37 -6.95
C GLY A 180 9.48 0.05 -5.47
N TYR A 181 9.50 -0.91 -4.55
CA TYR A 181 9.55 -0.65 -3.11
C TYR A 181 10.86 0.01 -2.67
N ALA A 182 12.01 -0.45 -3.17
CA ALA A 182 13.30 0.18 -2.85
C ALA A 182 13.40 1.62 -3.38
N LEU A 183 12.84 1.89 -4.56
CA LEU A 183 12.77 3.23 -5.15
C LEU A 183 11.85 4.15 -4.35
N TRP A 184 10.73 3.64 -3.84
CA TRP A 184 9.88 4.39 -2.90
C TRP A 184 10.68 4.81 -1.67
N ASP A 185 11.40 3.87 -1.05
CA ASP A 185 12.21 4.13 0.14
C ASP A 185 13.36 5.12 -0.14
N SER A 186 13.85 5.18 -1.38
CA SER A 186 14.88 6.14 -1.82
C SER A 186 14.36 7.56 -2.07
N GLY A 187 13.04 7.72 -2.22
CA GLY A 187 12.40 8.97 -2.63
C GLY A 187 12.26 9.14 -4.15
N ASP A 188 12.72 8.19 -4.96
CA ASP A 188 12.54 8.18 -6.42
C ASP A 188 11.11 7.74 -6.82
N ILE A 189 10.12 8.52 -6.41
CA ILE A 189 8.69 8.15 -6.49
C ILE A 189 8.23 7.88 -7.93
N ALA A 190 8.74 8.64 -8.91
CA ALA A 190 8.36 8.47 -10.31
C ALA A 190 8.82 7.12 -10.89
N GLN A 191 10.07 6.72 -10.61
CA GLN A 191 10.58 5.40 -11.03
C GLN A 191 9.93 4.28 -10.22
N SER A 192 9.61 4.52 -8.94
CA SER A 192 8.84 3.59 -8.12
C SER A 192 7.51 3.25 -8.78
N ARG A 193 6.75 4.26 -9.24
CA ARG A 193 5.49 4.04 -9.98
C ARG A 193 5.68 3.12 -11.16
N GLU A 194 6.65 3.44 -12.02
CA GLU A 194 6.88 2.67 -13.25
C GLU A 194 7.15 1.18 -12.96
N MET A 195 8.03 0.89 -11.99
CA MET A 195 8.38 -0.48 -11.63
C MET A 195 7.21 -1.22 -10.98
N LEU A 196 6.43 -0.55 -10.12
CA LEU A 196 5.25 -1.15 -9.50
C LEU A 196 4.12 -1.41 -10.50
N GLU A 197 3.93 -0.53 -11.48
CA GLU A 197 2.96 -0.72 -12.57
C GLU A 197 3.37 -1.88 -13.49
N GLN A 198 4.66 -2.04 -13.78
CA GLN A 198 5.17 -3.20 -14.51
C GLN A 198 4.94 -4.50 -13.73
N ALA A 199 5.26 -4.50 -12.43
CA ALA A 199 5.03 -5.65 -11.57
C ALA A 199 3.56 -6.04 -11.50
N HIS A 200 2.66 -5.06 -11.46
CA HIS A 200 1.22 -5.28 -11.33
C HIS A 200 0.61 -6.00 -12.55
N LYS A 201 1.26 -5.92 -13.72
CA LYS A 201 0.84 -6.70 -14.89
C LYS A 201 0.99 -8.21 -14.69
N GLY A 202 2.01 -8.64 -13.94
CA GLY A 202 2.23 -10.06 -13.62
C GLY A 202 1.65 -10.49 -12.27
N LEU A 203 1.35 -9.52 -11.39
CA LEU A 203 0.80 -9.71 -10.05
C LEU A 203 -0.46 -8.82 -9.86
N PRO A 204 -1.53 -9.05 -10.65
CA PRO A 204 -2.70 -8.16 -10.66
C PRO A 204 -3.45 -8.14 -9.33
N ASP A 205 -3.40 -9.23 -8.58
CA ASP A 205 -4.18 -9.40 -7.35
C ASP A 205 -3.31 -9.29 -6.08
N ASP A 206 -2.06 -8.80 -6.17
CA ASP A 206 -1.22 -8.59 -4.98
C ASP A 206 -1.70 -7.34 -4.20
N PRO A 207 -2.29 -7.50 -2.99
CA PRO A 207 -2.83 -6.38 -2.24
C PRO A 207 -1.77 -5.39 -1.77
N ALA A 208 -0.53 -5.86 -1.51
CA ALA A 208 0.55 -4.98 -1.09
C ALA A 208 0.96 -4.05 -2.23
N LEU A 209 1.01 -4.58 -3.45
CA LEU A 209 1.35 -3.83 -4.65
C LEU A 209 0.30 -2.78 -4.99
N ILE A 210 -0.99 -3.15 -4.96
CA ILE A 210 -2.12 -2.24 -5.21
C ILE A 210 -2.12 -1.09 -4.18
N ARG A 211 -1.92 -1.41 -2.89
CA ARG A 211 -1.81 -0.39 -1.83
C ARG A 211 -0.65 0.57 -2.10
N GLN A 212 0.52 0.03 -2.46
CA GLN A 212 1.68 0.87 -2.74
C GLN A 212 1.44 1.78 -3.94
N LEU A 213 0.77 1.30 -4.99
CA LEU A 213 0.40 2.10 -6.15
C LEU A 213 -0.56 3.24 -5.80
N ALA A 214 -1.48 3.04 -4.84
CA ALA A 214 -2.31 4.12 -4.33
C ALA A 214 -1.46 5.24 -3.67
N TYR A 215 -0.53 4.88 -2.78
CA TYR A 215 0.34 5.84 -2.10
C TYR A 215 1.32 6.54 -3.05
N VAL A 216 1.90 5.80 -4.01
CA VAL A 216 2.81 6.35 -5.00
C VAL A 216 2.12 7.38 -5.88
N ASN A 217 0.92 7.06 -6.38
CA ASN A 217 0.14 8.00 -7.18
C ASN A 217 -0.34 9.19 -6.36
N GLN A 218 -0.69 8.98 -5.08
CA GLN A 218 -1.02 10.08 -4.17
C GLN A 218 0.16 11.04 -4.03
N ARG A 219 1.38 10.52 -3.85
CA ARG A 219 2.60 11.32 -3.69
C ARG A 219 3.03 12.04 -4.97
N LEU A 220 2.63 11.53 -6.13
CA LEU A 220 2.85 12.15 -7.45
C LEU A 220 1.72 13.10 -7.87
N ASP A 221 0.73 13.33 -7.00
CA ASP A 221 -0.44 14.16 -7.27
C ASP A 221 -1.28 13.66 -8.48
N ASP A 222 -1.28 12.35 -8.74
CA ASP A 222 -2.08 11.69 -9.80
C ASP A 222 -3.42 11.19 -9.25
N MET A 223 -4.35 12.13 -9.04
CA MET A 223 -5.63 11.84 -8.37
C MET A 223 -6.49 10.78 -9.07
N PRO A 224 -6.62 10.74 -10.41
CA PRO A 224 -7.35 9.67 -11.08
C PRO A 224 -6.75 8.29 -10.79
N ALA A 225 -5.43 8.15 -10.82
CA ALA A 225 -4.75 6.91 -10.51
C ALA A 225 -4.87 6.56 -9.01
N THR A 226 -4.70 7.54 -8.11
CA THR A 226 -4.93 7.37 -6.66
C THR A 226 -6.35 6.87 -6.40
N GLN A 227 -7.36 7.46 -7.04
CA GLN A 227 -8.75 7.05 -6.90
C GLN A 227 -8.96 5.62 -7.41
N HIS A 228 -8.37 5.29 -8.56
CA HIS A 228 -8.46 3.96 -9.15
C HIS A 228 -7.89 2.90 -8.20
N TYR A 229 -6.65 3.07 -7.75
CA TYR A 229 -6.00 2.11 -6.84
C TYR A 229 -6.64 2.08 -5.46
N ALA A 230 -7.09 3.21 -4.92
CA ALA A 230 -7.84 3.23 -3.66
C ALA A 230 -9.13 2.39 -3.74
N ARG A 231 -9.83 2.42 -4.88
CA ARG A 231 -10.99 1.54 -5.12
C ARG A 231 -10.59 0.07 -5.08
N LEU A 232 -9.54 -0.31 -5.78
CA LEU A 232 -9.07 -1.71 -5.81
C LEU A 232 -8.69 -2.22 -4.41
N VAL A 233 -8.07 -1.38 -3.57
CA VAL A 233 -7.78 -1.74 -2.17
C VAL A 233 -9.07 -1.94 -1.37
N ILE A 234 -10.08 -1.08 -1.56
CA ILE A 234 -11.37 -1.21 -0.87
C ILE A 234 -12.05 -2.52 -1.29
N ASP A 235 -12.06 -2.83 -2.59
CA ASP A 235 -12.68 -4.03 -3.13
C ASP A 235 -11.98 -5.30 -2.60
N ASP A 236 -10.64 -5.31 -2.50
CA ASP A 236 -9.87 -6.40 -1.89
C ASP A 236 -10.26 -6.64 -0.42
N ILE A 237 -10.29 -5.57 0.39
CA ILE A 237 -10.68 -5.67 1.80
C ILE A 237 -12.14 -6.10 1.95
N ASP A 238 -13.04 -5.59 1.10
CA ASP A 238 -14.46 -5.95 1.09
C ASP A 238 -14.66 -7.42 0.71
N ASN A 239 -13.92 -7.93 -0.27
CA ASN A 239 -13.93 -9.35 -0.65
C ASN A 239 -13.43 -10.24 0.49
N GLN A 240 -12.36 -9.84 1.20
CA GLN A 240 -11.87 -10.59 2.35
C GLN A 240 -12.91 -10.63 3.49
N ALA A 241 -13.62 -9.52 3.71
CA ALA A 241 -14.66 -9.41 4.73
C ALA A 241 -15.85 -10.38 4.53
N LEU A 242 -16.08 -10.85 3.29
CA LEU A 242 -17.11 -11.84 2.97
C LEU A 242 -16.77 -13.23 3.53
N ILE A 243 -15.49 -13.53 3.70
CA ILE A 243 -14.99 -14.86 4.10
C ILE A 243 -14.64 -14.87 5.59
N THR A 244 -14.01 -13.80 6.08
CA THR A 244 -13.54 -13.72 7.47
C THR A 244 -13.78 -12.33 8.03
N PRO A 245 -14.26 -12.20 9.29
CA PRO A 245 -14.42 -10.90 9.92
C PRO A 245 -13.12 -10.08 9.92
N LEU A 246 -13.22 -8.80 9.57
CA LEU A 246 -12.07 -7.90 9.49
C LEU A 246 -11.49 -7.63 10.89
N THR A 247 -10.15 -7.55 10.97
CA THR A 247 -9.47 -7.05 12.16
C THR A 247 -9.71 -5.55 12.35
N PRO A 248 -9.50 -4.99 13.55
CA PRO A 248 -9.56 -3.54 13.76
C PRO A 248 -8.65 -2.76 12.79
N GLU A 249 -7.45 -3.26 12.52
CA GLU A 249 -6.51 -2.62 11.59
C GLU A 249 -7.06 -2.59 10.17
N GLN A 250 -7.67 -3.69 9.72
CA GLN A 250 -8.30 -3.76 8.40
C GLN A 250 -9.51 -2.84 8.30
N ASN A 251 -10.33 -2.72 9.36
CA ASN A 251 -11.44 -1.76 9.41
C ASN A 251 -10.94 -0.31 9.31
N GLN A 252 -9.83 0.01 9.99
CA GLN A 252 -9.21 1.32 9.88
C GLN A 252 -8.66 1.58 8.48
N GLN A 253 -7.96 0.61 7.89
CA GLN A 253 -7.44 0.71 6.53
C GLN A 253 -8.56 0.94 5.52
N ARG A 254 -9.64 0.15 5.61
CA ARG A 254 -10.83 0.29 4.77
C ARG A 254 -11.43 1.69 4.87
N PHE A 255 -11.56 2.22 6.09
CA PHE A 255 -12.04 3.59 6.30
C PHE A 255 -11.10 4.62 5.66
N ASN A 256 -9.79 4.51 5.88
CA ASN A 256 -8.80 5.44 5.34
C ASN A 256 -8.83 5.44 3.79
N PHE A 257 -8.91 4.27 3.15
CA PHE A 257 -8.97 4.19 1.69
C PHE A 257 -10.30 4.67 1.12
N ARG A 258 -11.42 4.44 1.81
CA ARG A 258 -12.72 5.04 1.42
C ARG A 258 -12.68 6.55 1.51
N ARG A 259 -12.07 7.08 2.57
CA ARG A 259 -11.91 8.51 2.74
C ARG A 259 -11.03 9.10 1.65
N LEU A 260 -9.88 8.47 1.39
CA LEU A 260 -8.98 8.84 0.30
C LEU A 260 -9.71 8.84 -1.05
N HIS A 261 -10.39 7.74 -1.40
CA HIS A 261 -11.14 7.58 -2.66
C HIS A 261 -12.18 8.69 -2.86
N GLU A 262 -12.94 8.97 -1.80
CA GLU A 262 -13.98 9.98 -1.81
C GLU A 262 -13.38 11.38 -1.93
N GLU A 263 -12.34 11.69 -1.16
CA GLU A 263 -11.70 13.00 -1.15
C GLU A 263 -11.08 13.34 -2.49
N VAL A 264 -10.28 12.46 -3.09
CA VAL A 264 -9.62 12.73 -4.38
C VAL A 264 -10.64 12.91 -5.52
N GLY A 265 -11.81 12.28 -5.40
CA GLY A 265 -12.92 12.41 -6.35
C GLY A 265 -13.77 13.68 -6.18
N ARG A 266 -13.73 14.31 -5.01
CA ARG A 266 -14.59 15.47 -4.68
C ARG A 266 -14.00 16.77 -5.20
N ARG A 267 -14.65 17.37 -6.21
CA ARG A 267 -14.40 18.76 -6.62
C ARG A 267 -15.35 19.77 -5.99
N TRP A 268 -16.61 19.38 -5.83
CA TRP A 268 -17.64 20.21 -5.22
C TRP A 268 -17.81 19.82 -3.76
N THR A 269 -17.94 20.81 -2.89
CA THR A 269 -18.38 20.66 -1.51
C THR A 269 -19.55 21.61 -1.28
N PHE A 270 -20.61 21.12 -0.67
CA PHE A 270 -21.77 21.92 -0.28
C PHE A 270 -21.91 21.81 1.23
N SER A 271 -21.92 22.94 1.93
CA SER A 271 -22.10 22.98 3.39
C SER A 271 -23.33 23.79 3.78
N PHE A 272 -23.94 23.38 4.89
CA PHE A 272 -24.98 24.13 5.57
C PHE A 272 -24.60 24.22 7.05
N ASP A 273 -24.36 25.45 7.52
CA ASP A 273 -23.89 25.73 8.86
C ASP A 273 -24.92 26.63 9.53
N SER A 274 -25.43 26.24 10.70
CA SER A 274 -26.45 27.01 11.41
C SER A 274 -26.27 26.93 12.92
N SER A 275 -26.41 28.08 13.58
CA SER A 275 -26.46 28.20 15.04
C SER A 275 -27.77 28.86 15.45
N ILE A 276 -28.49 28.29 16.42
CA ILE A 276 -29.79 28.79 16.87
C ILE A 276 -29.73 29.16 18.36
N GLY A 277 -29.95 30.43 18.67
CA GLY A 277 -30.03 30.91 20.04
C GLY A 277 -31.37 30.57 20.69
N LEU A 278 -31.38 29.67 21.66
CA LEU A 278 -32.63 29.19 22.30
C LEU A 278 -33.26 30.18 23.29
N ARG A 279 -32.49 31.16 23.81
CA ARG A 279 -32.99 32.18 24.74
C ARG A 279 -33.09 33.54 24.05
N SER A 280 -34.07 34.35 24.43
CA SER A 280 -34.29 35.69 23.85
C SER A 280 -33.10 36.65 24.04
N GLY A 281 -32.31 36.48 25.11
CA GLY A 281 -31.09 37.24 25.37
C GLY A 281 -29.79 36.52 24.99
N ALA A 282 -29.85 35.35 24.34
CA ALA A 282 -28.64 34.68 23.87
C ALA A 282 -28.11 35.43 22.63
N MET A 283 -27.04 36.19 22.82
CA MET A 283 -26.33 36.86 21.73
C MET A 283 -24.98 36.17 21.51
N SER A 284 -24.73 35.73 20.28
CA SER A 284 -23.42 35.31 19.82
C SER A 284 -22.69 36.55 19.28
N THR A 285 -21.46 36.76 19.72
CA THR A 285 -20.54 37.77 19.19
C THR A 285 -19.51 37.08 18.30
N ALA A 286 -18.84 37.85 17.43
CA ALA A 286 -17.91 37.36 16.41
C ALA A 286 -16.84 36.35 16.88
N ASN A 287 -16.56 36.23 18.19
CA ASN A 287 -15.59 35.30 18.76
C ASN A 287 -16.10 33.85 18.95
N ASN A 288 -17.40 33.57 18.83
CA ASN A 288 -17.96 32.27 19.23
C ASN A 288 -18.43 31.38 18.08
N ASN A 289 -18.34 31.82 16.81
CA ASN A 289 -18.77 31.02 15.66
C ASN A 289 -17.63 30.81 14.66
N VAL A 290 -17.37 29.52 14.36
CA VAL A 290 -16.55 29.08 13.24
C VAL A 290 -17.30 29.45 11.95
N GLY A 291 -17.00 30.62 11.38
CA GLY A 291 -17.75 31.18 10.24
C GLY A 291 -17.81 32.71 10.21
N GLY A 292 -17.51 33.34 11.36
CA GLY A 292 -17.19 34.76 11.49
C GLY A 292 -18.31 35.69 11.05
N ALA A 293 -19.20 36.06 11.97
CA ALA A 293 -20.05 37.22 11.74
C ALA A 293 -19.23 38.50 11.63
N ALA A 294 -19.82 39.52 11.00
CA ALA A 294 -19.21 40.84 10.89
C ALA A 294 -18.71 41.32 12.27
N PRO A 295 -17.44 41.77 12.39
CA PRO A 295 -16.88 42.30 13.62
C PRO A 295 -17.79 43.37 14.22
N GLY A 296 -18.03 43.30 15.53
CA GLY A 296 -18.88 44.26 16.26
C GLY A 296 -20.39 44.04 16.14
N LYS A 297 -20.84 42.95 15.51
CA LYS A 297 -22.27 42.58 15.49
C LYS A 297 -22.57 41.42 16.43
N SER A 298 -23.69 41.55 17.14
CA SER A 298 -24.25 40.53 18.02
C SER A 298 -25.55 40.03 17.40
N TYR A 299 -25.71 38.71 17.29
CA TYR A 299 -26.90 38.08 16.70
C TYR A 299 -27.30 36.85 17.51
N ARG A 300 -28.58 36.50 17.46
CA ARG A 300 -29.13 35.36 18.20
C ARG A 300 -28.99 34.04 17.45
N SER A 301 -29.29 34.05 16.15
CA SER A 301 -29.10 32.88 15.27
C SER A 301 -28.36 33.30 14.00
N TYR A 302 -27.68 32.33 13.39
CA TYR A 302 -26.93 32.47 12.14
C TYR A 302 -27.15 31.24 11.27
N GLY A 303 -27.19 31.45 9.97
CA GLY A 303 -27.26 30.38 8.98
C GLY A 303 -26.42 30.74 7.76
N GLN A 304 -25.74 29.74 7.22
CA GLN A 304 -24.94 29.83 6.00
C GLN A 304 -25.18 28.60 5.13
N LEU A 305 -25.27 28.84 3.82
CA LEU A 305 -25.13 27.84 2.77
C LEU A 305 -23.88 28.18 1.96
N GLU A 306 -22.97 27.23 1.77
CA GLU A 306 -21.76 27.41 0.96
C GLU A 306 -21.68 26.34 -0.14
N ALA A 307 -21.28 26.78 -1.32
CA ALA A 307 -20.85 25.94 -2.42
C ALA A 307 -19.38 26.26 -2.73
N GLU A 308 -18.52 25.26 -2.61
CA GLU A 308 -17.09 25.35 -2.85
C GLU A 308 -16.69 24.44 -4.00
N TYR A 309 -15.90 24.97 -4.93
CA TYR A 309 -15.30 24.25 -6.04
C TYR A 309 -13.78 24.31 -5.95
N ARG A 310 -13.14 23.14 -5.92
CA ARG A 310 -11.67 23.01 -5.85
C ARG A 310 -11.08 23.16 -7.24
N LEU A 311 -10.12 24.07 -7.36
CA LEU A 311 -9.37 24.36 -8.58
C LEU A 311 -8.12 23.48 -8.67
N GLY A 312 -7.68 23.20 -9.90
CA GLY A 312 -6.46 22.45 -10.16
C GLY A 312 -6.62 20.93 -10.00
N ARG A 313 -5.52 20.25 -9.69
CA ARG A 313 -5.44 18.78 -9.65
C ARG A 313 -5.94 18.14 -8.35
N ASN A 314 -6.77 18.81 -7.54
CA ASN A 314 -7.34 18.28 -6.29
C ASN A 314 -6.27 17.79 -5.28
N MET A 315 -5.36 18.65 -4.81
CA MET A 315 -4.38 18.28 -3.76
C MET A 315 -5.07 18.29 -2.38
N LEU A 316 -5.82 17.23 -2.09
CA LEU A 316 -6.78 17.23 -0.97
C LEU A 316 -6.33 16.62 0.34
N LEU A 317 -5.19 15.93 0.33
CA LEU A 317 -4.54 15.50 1.55
C LEU A 317 -3.11 15.96 1.46
N GLU A 318 -2.70 16.76 2.43
CA GLU A 318 -1.30 17.11 2.62
C GLU A 318 -0.67 17.96 1.50
N GLY A 319 -1.41 18.86 0.82
CA GLY A 319 -0.83 19.77 -0.18
C GLY A 319 -1.68 20.97 -0.65
N ASP A 320 -1.10 21.79 -1.52
CA ASP A 320 -1.57 23.11 -2.01
C ASP A 320 -3.00 23.06 -2.59
N LEU A 321 -3.99 23.47 -1.79
CA LEU A 321 -5.39 23.49 -2.21
C LEU A 321 -5.84 24.91 -2.52
N LEU A 322 -6.29 25.14 -3.75
CA LEU A 322 -6.97 26.38 -4.14
C LEU A 322 -8.43 26.06 -4.45
N SER A 323 -9.35 26.86 -3.93
CA SER A 323 -10.77 26.73 -4.21
C SER A 323 -11.43 28.09 -4.43
N VAL A 324 -12.49 28.07 -5.22
CA VAL A 324 -13.46 29.15 -5.35
C VAL A 324 -14.68 28.74 -4.55
N TYR A 325 -15.23 29.64 -3.75
CA TYR A 325 -16.46 29.37 -3.03
C TYR A 325 -17.42 30.54 -3.12
N SER A 326 -18.70 30.21 -3.04
CA SER A 326 -19.79 31.17 -2.94
C SER A 326 -20.66 30.76 -1.77
N ARG A 327 -21.04 31.72 -0.93
CA ARG A 327 -21.89 31.48 0.23
C ARG A 327 -23.01 32.49 0.32
N VAL A 328 -24.15 32.05 0.83
CA VAL A 328 -25.24 32.92 1.25
C VAL A 328 -25.41 32.73 2.73
N PHE A 329 -25.42 33.82 3.48
CA PHE A 329 -25.53 33.77 4.92
C PHE A 329 -26.39 34.93 5.43
N ALA A 330 -27.02 34.69 6.56
CA ALA A 330 -27.91 35.66 7.20
C ALA A 330 -27.85 35.46 8.72
N ASP A 331 -28.27 36.50 9.44
CA ASP A 331 -28.34 36.52 10.89
C ASP A 331 -29.75 36.89 11.34
N THR A 332 -29.97 37.06 12.64
CA THR A 332 -31.26 37.52 13.19
C THR A 332 -31.25 39.01 13.56
N GLY A 333 -30.10 39.69 13.43
CA GLY A 333 -29.81 40.94 14.10
C GLY A 333 -30.03 40.86 15.61
N GLU A 334 -30.32 42.01 16.23
CA GLU A 334 -30.60 42.14 17.67
C GLU A 334 -32.04 41.71 18.04
N ASN A 335 -32.91 41.47 17.06
CA ASN A 335 -34.33 41.21 17.28
C ASN A 335 -34.64 39.71 17.42
N GLY A 336 -35.59 39.37 18.31
CA GLY A 336 -35.93 38.01 18.77
C GLY A 336 -36.51 37.02 17.76
N VAL A 337 -36.26 37.17 16.46
CA VAL A 337 -36.62 36.19 15.42
C VAL A 337 -35.69 34.98 15.53
N MET A 338 -36.23 33.76 15.52
CA MET A 338 -35.44 32.53 15.66
C MET A 338 -34.70 32.15 14.37
N MET A 339 -35.32 32.40 13.22
CA MET A 339 -34.76 32.07 11.90
C MET A 339 -33.80 33.17 11.41
N PRO A 340 -32.58 32.81 10.94
CA PRO A 340 -31.58 33.77 10.45
C PRO A 340 -31.96 34.28 9.06
N VAL A 341 -32.83 35.28 9.01
CA VAL A 341 -33.33 35.89 7.75
C VAL A 341 -33.08 37.39 7.67
N LYS A 342 -32.45 37.97 8.69
CA LYS A 342 -32.06 39.38 8.74
C LYS A 342 -30.64 39.53 8.15
N ASN A 343 -30.39 40.68 7.55
CA ASN A 343 -29.11 41.03 6.92
C ASN A 343 -28.56 39.95 5.98
N PRO A 344 -29.35 39.46 5.00
CA PRO A 344 -28.85 38.48 4.05
C PRO A 344 -27.66 39.05 3.27
N MET A 345 -26.61 38.25 3.16
CA MET A 345 -25.38 38.57 2.45
C MET A 345 -25.02 37.43 1.48
N SER A 346 -24.43 37.80 0.35
CA SER A 346 -23.74 36.87 -0.54
C SER A 346 -22.25 37.13 -0.45
N GLY A 347 -21.47 36.08 -0.18
CA GLY A 347 -20.02 36.08 -0.24
C GLY A 347 -19.56 35.32 -1.48
N THR A 348 -18.55 35.80 -2.19
CA THR A 348 -17.83 35.01 -3.20
C THR A 348 -16.34 35.24 -3.02
N GLY A 349 -15.57 34.16 -2.96
CA GLY A 349 -14.17 34.25 -2.59
C GLY A 349 -13.30 33.14 -3.13
N LEU A 350 -12.00 33.33 -2.91
CA LEU A 350 -10.96 32.34 -3.11
C LEU A 350 -10.43 31.91 -1.75
N ARG A 351 -10.15 30.61 -1.60
CA ARG A 351 -9.55 30.02 -0.40
C ARG A 351 -8.34 29.20 -0.84
N TRP A 352 -7.23 29.41 -0.15
CA TRP A 352 -5.94 28.82 -0.46
C TRP A 352 -5.32 28.17 0.78
N LYS A 353 -4.91 26.91 0.68
CA LYS A 353 -4.21 26.15 1.71
C LYS A 353 -2.78 25.88 1.25
N PRO A 354 -1.81 26.76 1.52
CA PRO A 354 -0.45 26.64 0.98
C PRO A 354 0.35 25.47 1.57
N LEU A 355 0.03 25.04 2.79
CA LEU A 355 0.87 24.11 3.55
C LEU A 355 0.37 22.68 3.41
N ARG A 356 1.33 21.78 3.18
CA ARG A 356 1.13 20.33 3.11
C ARG A 356 0.66 19.80 4.47
N ASP A 357 1.55 19.86 5.45
CA ASP A 357 1.41 19.16 6.73
C ASP A 357 0.63 19.95 7.80
N GLN A 358 0.14 21.15 7.46
CA GLN A 358 -0.54 22.04 8.40
C GLN A 358 -1.86 22.54 7.81
N ILE A 359 -2.91 22.59 8.65
CA ILE A 359 -4.20 23.15 8.28
C ILE A 359 -4.10 24.67 8.44
N PHE A 360 -3.70 25.36 7.38
CA PHE A 360 -3.60 26.81 7.31
C PHE A 360 -4.24 27.31 6.02
N PHE A 361 -5.22 28.20 6.12
CA PHE A 361 -5.95 28.77 5.00
C PHE A 361 -5.78 30.29 4.95
N LEU A 362 -5.62 30.79 3.75
CA LEU A 362 -5.75 32.20 3.38
C LEU A 362 -6.97 32.34 2.49
N ALA A 363 -7.82 33.33 2.73
CA ALA A 363 -8.99 33.58 1.91
C ALA A 363 -9.18 35.07 1.63
N VAL A 364 -9.72 35.35 0.44
CA VAL A 364 -10.23 36.67 0.06
C VAL A 364 -11.68 36.49 -0.38
N GLU A 365 -12.57 37.30 0.16
CA GLU A 365 -14.01 37.19 -0.09
C GLU A 365 -14.62 38.56 -0.33
N GLN A 366 -15.35 38.71 -1.42
CA GLN A 366 -16.22 39.86 -1.64
C GLN A 366 -17.60 39.57 -1.03
N GLN A 367 -18.06 40.44 -0.14
CA GLN A 367 -19.39 40.35 0.47
C GLN A 367 -20.32 41.44 -0.07
N LEU A 368 -21.54 41.04 -0.41
CA LEU A 368 -22.59 41.86 -1.00
C LEU A 368 -23.88 41.73 -0.18
N PRO A 369 -24.37 42.83 0.43
CA PRO A 369 -25.67 42.84 1.09
C PRO A 369 -26.81 42.60 0.08
N LEU A 370 -27.74 41.71 0.41
CA LEU A 370 -28.90 41.36 -0.44
C LEU A 370 -30.17 42.15 -0.07
N ASN A 371 -30.12 43.03 0.93
CA ASN A 371 -31.27 43.75 1.50
C ASN A 371 -31.49 45.18 0.98
N GLY A 372 -30.87 45.57 -0.14
CA GLY A 372 -31.25 46.77 -0.90
C GLY A 372 -30.99 48.14 -0.24
N GLN A 373 -30.42 48.22 0.96
CA GLN A 373 -30.04 49.47 1.61
C GLN A 373 -28.53 49.71 1.48
N ASN A 374 -28.14 50.70 0.68
CA ASN A 374 -26.78 51.24 0.50
C ASN A 374 -25.66 50.19 0.43
N GLY A 375 -25.56 49.54 -0.72
CA GLY A 375 -24.59 48.49 -1.04
C GLY A 375 -23.14 48.99 -1.16
N ALA A 376 -22.47 49.16 -0.03
CA ALA A 376 -21.02 49.05 0.00
C ALA A 376 -20.65 47.57 0.03
N SER A 377 -19.88 47.12 -0.96
CA SER A 377 -19.32 45.78 -1.01
C SER A 377 -18.06 45.75 -0.13
N ASP A 378 -18.05 44.96 0.93
CA ASP A 378 -16.87 44.83 1.79
C ASP A 378 -16.01 43.65 1.27
N THR A 379 -14.69 43.84 1.21
CA THR A 379 -13.74 42.76 0.91
C THR A 379 -13.14 42.24 2.22
N MET A 380 -13.28 40.95 2.50
CA MET A 380 -12.70 40.31 3.66
C MET A 380 -11.42 39.57 3.26
N LEU A 381 -10.32 39.86 3.95
CA LEU A 381 -9.14 39.01 4.00
C LEU A 381 -9.20 38.15 5.26
N ARG A 382 -8.99 36.85 5.14
CA ARG A 382 -9.07 35.91 6.27
C ARG A 382 -7.86 34.98 6.29
N ALA A 383 -7.30 34.76 7.47
CA ALA A 383 -6.28 33.75 7.71
C ALA A 383 -6.75 32.87 8.87
N SER A 384 -6.85 31.56 8.64
CA SER A 384 -7.32 30.61 9.65
C SER A 384 -6.40 29.41 9.75
N ALA A 385 -6.19 28.91 10.96
CA ALA A 385 -5.38 27.73 11.22
C ALA A 385 -6.07 26.80 12.23
N SER A 386 -5.88 25.49 12.06
CA SER A 386 -6.37 24.48 13.00
C SER A 386 -5.24 23.53 13.37
N PHE A 387 -5.09 23.27 14.67
CA PHE A 387 -4.05 22.42 15.24
C PHE A 387 -4.66 21.33 16.12
N PHE A 388 -3.90 20.25 16.32
CA PHE A 388 -4.26 19.09 17.16
C PHE A 388 -5.44 18.24 16.69
N ASN A 389 -6.08 18.62 15.58
CA ASN A 389 -7.19 17.88 14.98
C ASN A 389 -6.70 16.75 14.05
N GLY A 390 -6.03 15.74 14.59
CA GLY A 390 -5.46 14.64 13.80
C GLY A 390 -5.34 13.31 14.55
N GLY A 391 -5.25 12.22 13.78
CA GLY A 391 -5.11 10.87 14.32
C GLY A 391 -6.25 10.50 15.27
N LYS A 392 -5.91 10.03 16.48
CA LYS A 392 -6.91 9.65 17.50
C LYS A 392 -7.80 10.82 17.96
N TYR A 393 -7.32 12.06 17.82
CA TYR A 393 -8.02 13.27 18.26
C TYR A 393 -8.69 14.03 17.11
N SER A 394 -8.77 13.42 15.93
CA SER A 394 -9.50 14.02 14.80
C SER A 394 -10.99 14.11 15.09
N ASP A 395 -11.64 15.09 14.48
CA ASP A 395 -13.09 15.21 14.42
C ASP A 395 -13.74 14.22 13.43
N GLU A 396 -12.95 13.45 12.67
CA GLU A 396 -13.49 12.37 11.83
C GLU A 396 -13.97 11.15 12.64
N TRP A 397 -14.86 10.35 12.03
CA TRP A 397 -15.34 9.09 12.60
C TRP A 397 -14.21 8.05 12.70
N HIS A 398 -14.09 7.39 13.85
CA HIS A 398 -13.11 6.33 14.07
C HIS A 398 -13.78 4.95 14.06
N PRO A 399 -13.47 4.05 13.10
CA PRO A 399 -14.11 2.74 13.00
C PRO A 399 -13.91 1.84 14.22
N ASN A 400 -12.81 2.04 14.95
CA ASN A 400 -12.44 1.22 16.10
C ASN A 400 -12.70 1.93 17.45
N GLY A 401 -13.22 3.16 17.43
CA GLY A 401 -13.46 3.96 18.62
C GLY A 401 -14.81 3.65 19.27
N SER A 402 -14.85 3.61 20.60
CA SER A 402 -16.11 3.53 21.37
C SER A 402 -16.75 4.90 21.64
N GLY A 403 -16.16 5.98 21.16
CA GLY A 403 -16.63 7.35 21.36
C GLY A 403 -15.85 8.36 20.52
N TRP A 404 -16.30 9.61 20.54
CA TRP A 404 -15.74 10.72 19.77
C TRP A 404 -15.11 11.73 20.73
N PHE A 405 -13.78 11.75 20.80
CA PHE A 405 -13.04 12.74 21.59
C PHE A 405 -12.06 13.48 20.67
N ALA A 406 -12.46 14.68 20.25
CA ALA A 406 -11.65 15.54 19.40
C ALA A 406 -10.93 16.61 20.22
N GLN A 407 -9.73 17.00 19.79
CA GLN A 407 -9.02 18.16 20.31
C GLN A 407 -8.68 19.08 19.15
N ASN A 408 -9.01 20.36 19.28
CA ASN A 408 -8.71 21.35 18.25
C ASN A 408 -8.34 22.68 18.89
N LEU A 409 -7.23 23.28 18.44
CA LEU A 409 -6.94 24.69 18.64
C LEU A 409 -7.15 25.41 17.32
N TYR A 410 -8.16 26.28 17.28
CA TYR A 410 -8.49 27.08 16.10
C TYR A 410 -8.03 28.53 16.30
N LEU A 411 -7.28 29.05 15.32
CA LEU A 411 -6.87 30.44 15.23
C LEU A 411 -7.51 31.06 13.98
N ASP A 412 -8.12 32.24 14.10
CA ASP A 412 -8.77 32.92 12.98
C ASP A 412 -8.55 34.42 13.08
N ALA A 413 -8.17 35.03 11.97
CA ALA A 413 -7.98 36.46 11.83
C ALA A 413 -8.67 36.93 10.55
N ALA A 414 -9.53 37.94 10.65
CA ALA A 414 -10.23 38.52 9.52
C ALA A 414 -10.11 40.04 9.53
N GLN A 415 -9.81 40.62 8.36
CA GLN A 415 -9.70 42.05 8.14
C GLN A 415 -10.63 42.46 7.00
N TYR A 416 -11.50 43.44 7.26
CA TYR A 416 -12.38 44.00 6.25
C TYR A 416 -11.73 45.24 5.63
N ILE A 417 -11.79 45.32 4.30
CA ILE A 417 -11.25 46.40 3.48
C ILE A 417 -12.40 46.91 2.61
N ARG A 418 -12.57 48.22 2.58
CA ARG A 418 -13.57 48.93 1.76
C ARG A 418 -12.94 49.52 0.52
#